data_AF-A0A8H3M5Q6-F1
#
_entry.id   AF-A0A8H3M5Q6-F1
#
_cell.length_a   1.000
_cell.length_b   1.000
_cell.length_c   1.000
_cell.angle_alpha   90.00
_cell.angle_beta   90.00
_cell.angle_gamma   90.00
#
_symmetry.space_group_name_H-M   'P 1'
#
loop_
_entity.id
_entity.type
_entity.pdbx_description
1 polymer ?
#
loop_
_entity_poly.entity_id
_entity_poly.type
_entity_poly.pdbx_seq_one_letter_code
_entity_poly.pdbx_strand_id
1 'polypeptide(L)'
;MKDLLSLKRFQFTFCLCNKDDYVVDWELTWVALNFSPVHDAFFQAHHALRHYTFKFKLFLDDLPLLETLKLTRPDLYINLLTCHLCRDRSEDLIHLILCAKRRTVMHQILQTYQNHLFSKLHEAGELADMDPTPMLRKLSSLSCWTISSSN
;
A
#
# COMPACT_ATOMS: atom_id res chain seq x y z
N MET A 1 -1.56 20.93 2.16
CA MET A 1 -2.05 19.53 2.05
C MET A 1 -3.36 19.39 1.27
N LYS A 2 -4.20 20.43 1.11
CA LYS A 2 -5.34 20.37 0.18
C LYS A 2 -4.91 20.02 -1.25
N ASP A 3 -3.71 20.45 -1.66
CA ASP A 3 -3.15 20.15 -2.98
C ASP A 3 -2.82 18.66 -3.18
N LEU A 4 -2.48 17.92 -2.12
CA LEU A 4 -2.24 16.46 -2.23
C LEU A 4 -3.53 15.72 -2.58
N LEU A 5 -4.66 16.10 -1.98
CA LEU A 5 -5.96 15.51 -2.32
C LEU A 5 -6.43 15.83 -3.74
N SER A 6 -5.83 16.84 -4.39
CA SER A 6 -6.12 17.15 -5.79
C SER A 6 -5.43 16.21 -6.78
N LEU A 7 -4.44 15.42 -6.34
CA LEU A 7 -3.76 14.45 -7.19
C LEU A 7 -4.74 13.37 -7.65
N LYS A 8 -4.59 12.93 -8.91
CA LYS A 8 -5.46 11.91 -9.54
C LYS A 8 -5.65 10.67 -8.66
N ARG A 9 -4.58 10.21 -8.00
CA ARG A 9 -4.62 9.03 -7.13
C ARG A 9 -5.62 9.17 -5.97
N PHE A 10 -5.82 10.37 -5.43
CA PHE A 10 -6.74 10.59 -4.31
C PHE A 10 -8.14 11.02 -4.76
N GLN A 11 -8.42 11.07 -6.07
CA GLN A 11 -9.76 11.43 -6.56
C GLN A 11 -10.85 10.45 -6.13
N PHE A 12 -10.51 9.20 -5.77
CA PHE A 12 -11.48 8.26 -5.19
C PHE A 12 -12.11 8.79 -3.88
N THR A 13 -11.43 9.69 -3.17
CA THR A 13 -11.98 10.33 -1.96
C THR A 13 -13.25 11.12 -2.27
N PHE A 14 -13.42 11.62 -3.51
CA PHE A 14 -14.66 12.25 -3.97
C PHE A 14 -15.83 11.27 -4.13
N CYS A 15 -15.55 9.98 -4.27
CA CYS A 15 -16.56 8.92 -4.37
C CYS A 15 -17.03 8.40 -3.01
N LEU A 16 -16.43 8.85 -1.90
CA LEU A 16 -16.85 8.49 -0.56
C LEU A 16 -18.12 9.28 -0.21
N CYS A 17 -19.17 8.57 0.19
CA CYS A 17 -20.54 9.08 0.32
C CYS A 17 -20.72 10.28 1.26
N ASN A 18 -19.72 10.62 2.09
CA ASN A 18 -19.79 11.74 3.00
C ASN A 18 -18.49 12.57 2.95
N LYS A 19 -18.51 13.64 2.15
CA LYS A 19 -17.37 14.56 1.96
C LYS A 19 -16.97 15.30 3.24
N ASP A 20 -17.94 15.57 4.12
CA ASP A 20 -17.72 16.40 5.30
C ASP A 20 -17.27 15.58 6.53
N ASP A 21 -17.48 14.26 6.53
CA ASP A 21 -17.06 13.36 7.62
C ASP A 21 -15.70 12.69 7.38
N TYR A 22 -15.17 12.73 6.15
CA TYR A 22 -13.91 12.07 5.82
C TYR A 22 -12.73 13.00 6.10
N VAL A 23 -12.23 12.94 7.34
CA VAL A 23 -10.98 13.59 7.72
C VAL A 23 -9.82 12.63 7.42
N VAL A 24 -9.03 12.95 6.41
CA VAL A 24 -7.70 12.32 6.27
C VAL A 24 -6.84 12.82 7.42
N ASP A 25 -6.53 11.93 8.35
CA ASP A 25 -5.59 12.20 9.42
C ASP A 25 -4.18 12.22 8.84
N TRP A 26 -3.73 13.43 8.50
CA TRP A 26 -2.42 13.65 7.90
C TRP A 26 -1.27 13.44 8.87
N GLU A 27 -1.47 13.70 10.16
CA GLU A 27 -0.43 13.42 11.16
C GLU A 27 -0.20 11.92 11.25
N LEU A 28 -1.29 11.15 11.36
CA LEU A 28 -1.23 9.69 11.37
C LEU A 28 -0.66 9.14 10.05
N THR A 29 -1.05 9.71 8.91
CA THR A 29 -0.51 9.33 7.60
C THR A 29 0.99 9.57 7.53
N TRP A 30 1.47 10.72 8.04
CA TRP A 30 2.88 11.03 8.06
C TRP A 30 3.66 10.10 8.99
N VAL A 31 3.13 9.80 10.18
CA VAL A 31 3.70 8.83 11.11
C VAL A 31 3.83 7.46 10.44
N ALA A 32 2.76 6.99 9.77
CA ALA A 32 2.78 5.71 9.06
C ALA A 32 3.80 5.69 7.90
N LEU A 33 3.90 6.78 7.12
CA LEU A 33 4.87 6.87 6.02
C LEU A 33 6.31 6.95 6.52
N ASN A 34 6.56 7.55 7.68
CA ASN A 34 7.90 7.64 8.27
C ASN A 34 8.28 6.41 9.09
N PHE A 35 7.33 5.56 9.47
CA PHE A 35 7.60 4.36 10.26
C PHE A 35 8.67 3.47 9.61
N SER A 36 9.77 3.24 10.34
CA SER A 36 10.81 2.29 9.96
C SER A 36 10.80 1.17 10.99
N PRO A 37 10.61 -0.10 10.58
CA PRO A 37 10.72 -1.20 11.52
C PRO A 37 12.16 -1.30 12.06
N VAL A 38 12.30 -1.97 13.20
CA VAL A 38 13.63 -2.34 13.71
C VAL A 38 14.19 -3.40 12.78
N HIS A 39 15.38 -3.15 12.25
CA HIS A 39 16.05 -4.06 11.34
C HIS A 39 17.24 -4.72 12.02
N ASP A 40 17.74 -5.81 11.43
CA ASP A 40 18.91 -6.51 11.94
C ASP A 40 20.21 -5.70 11.76
N ALA A 41 21.31 -6.23 12.28
CA ALA A 41 22.63 -5.58 12.25
C ALA A 41 23.19 -5.36 10.82
N PHE A 42 22.60 -5.97 9.78
CA PHE A 42 23.01 -5.76 8.39
C PHE A 42 22.33 -4.54 7.77
N PHE A 43 21.36 -3.93 8.44
CA PHE A 43 20.61 -2.81 7.90
C PHE A 43 21.36 -1.47 8.01
N GLN A 44 21.78 -0.97 6.86
CA GLN A 44 22.48 0.31 6.71
C GLN A 44 21.56 1.46 6.30
N ALA A 45 22.06 2.69 6.42
CA ALA A 45 21.33 3.92 6.06
C ALA A 45 20.78 3.93 4.62
N HIS A 46 21.50 3.33 3.66
CA HIS A 46 21.05 3.28 2.27
C HIS A 46 19.83 2.34 2.07
N HIS A 47 19.66 1.32 2.92
CA HIS A 47 18.45 0.50 2.93
C HIS A 47 17.26 1.30 3.46
N ALA A 48 17.45 2.07 4.54
CA ALA A 48 16.42 2.97 5.08
C ALA A 48 15.90 3.94 4.02
N LEU A 49 16.81 4.57 3.28
CA LEU A 49 16.46 5.50 2.19
C LEU A 49 15.69 4.82 1.06
N ARG A 50 16.04 3.58 0.70
CA ARG A 50 15.31 2.79 -0.31
C ARG A 50 13.89 2.47 0.16
N HIS A 51 13.73 2.00 1.40
CA HIS A 51 12.42 1.71 1.98
C HIS A 51 11.55 2.98 2.06
N TYR A 52 12.14 4.10 2.49
CA TYR A 52 11.47 5.39 2.51
C TYR A 52 10.99 5.79 1.11
N THR A 53 11.90 5.82 0.13
CA THR A 53 11.59 6.17 -1.26
C THR A 53 10.49 5.28 -1.83
N PHE A 54 10.54 3.97 -1.57
CA PHE A 54 9.53 3.03 -2.05
C PHE A 54 8.14 3.32 -1.46
N LYS A 55 8.04 3.57 -0.14
CA LYS A 55 6.76 3.91 0.52
C LYS A 55 6.13 5.17 -0.08
N PHE A 56 6.92 6.22 -0.29
CA PHE A 56 6.43 7.47 -0.88
C PHE A 56 6.00 7.29 -2.33
N LYS A 57 6.80 6.57 -3.14
CA LYS A 57 6.40 6.25 -4.51
C LYS A 57 5.11 5.44 -4.58
N LEU A 58 4.96 4.45 -3.69
CA LEU A 58 3.72 3.69 -3.59
C LEU A 58 2.55 4.58 -3.15
N PHE A 59 2.76 5.50 -2.20
CA PHE A 59 1.73 6.42 -1.72
C PHE A 59 1.28 7.44 -2.78
N LEU A 60 2.20 7.89 -3.64
CA LEU A 60 1.96 8.93 -4.64
C LEU A 60 1.61 8.41 -6.05
N ASP A 61 1.60 7.09 -6.26
CA ASP A 61 1.48 6.45 -7.59
C ASP A 61 2.70 6.63 -8.51
N ASP A 62 3.86 6.92 -7.93
CA ASP A 62 5.12 7.15 -8.66
C ASP A 62 5.99 5.89 -8.73
N LEU A 63 5.38 4.71 -8.60
CA LEU A 63 6.13 3.47 -8.81
C LEU A 63 6.57 3.37 -10.28
N PRO A 64 7.77 2.85 -10.55
CA PRO A 64 8.28 2.72 -11.90
C PRO A 64 7.55 1.56 -12.62
N LEU A 65 6.35 1.83 -13.11
CA LEU A 65 5.57 0.93 -13.97
C LEU A 65 6.18 0.90 -15.39
N LEU A 66 5.85 -0.14 -16.17
CA LEU A 66 6.41 -0.31 -17.52
C LEU A 66 6.25 0.93 -18.42
N GLU A 67 5.13 1.66 -18.33
CA GLU A 67 4.92 2.89 -19.08
C GLU A 67 5.95 3.97 -18.69
N THR A 68 6.07 4.26 -17.39
CA THR A 68 7.03 5.24 -16.86
C THR A 68 8.48 4.84 -17.14
N LEU A 69 8.80 3.55 -17.00
CA LEU A 69 10.13 3.00 -17.31
C LEU A 69 10.46 3.14 -18.79
N LYS A 70 9.48 2.89 -19.67
CA LYS A 70 9.67 3.07 -21.11
C LYS A 70 9.90 4.52 -21.48
N LEU A 71 9.18 5.46 -20.88
CA LEU A 71 9.37 6.89 -21.12
C LEU A 71 10.75 7.38 -20.66
N THR A 72 11.21 6.89 -19.51
CA THR A 72 12.49 7.33 -18.91
C THR A 72 13.72 6.65 -19.51
N ARG A 73 13.60 5.38 -19.94
CA ARG A 73 14.69 4.57 -20.52
C ARG A 73 14.22 3.77 -21.74
N PRO A 74 13.89 4.45 -22.85
CA PRO A 74 13.36 3.79 -24.04
C PRO A 74 14.36 2.83 -24.70
N ASP A 75 15.66 2.98 -24.40
CA ASP A 75 16.75 2.12 -24.84
C ASP A 75 16.76 0.74 -24.16
N LEU A 76 16.25 0.64 -22.92
CA LEU A 76 16.24 -0.60 -22.14
C LEU A 76 14.93 -1.36 -22.21
N TYR A 77 13.80 -0.66 -22.36
CA TYR A 77 12.47 -1.26 -22.28
C TYR A 77 11.82 -1.34 -23.67
N ILE A 78 11.23 -2.51 -24.00
CA ILE A 78 10.49 -2.72 -25.26
C ILE A 78 9.06 -2.15 -25.16
N ASN A 79 8.39 -1.94 -26.29
CA ASN A 79 7.02 -1.39 -26.33
C ASN A 79 5.92 -2.34 -25.82
N LEU A 80 6.30 -3.42 -25.13
CA LEU A 80 5.37 -4.36 -24.53
C LEU A 80 5.05 -3.90 -23.10
N LEU A 81 3.94 -3.18 -22.95
CA LEU A 81 3.46 -2.66 -21.67
C LEU A 81 2.56 -3.65 -20.90
N THR A 82 2.51 -4.90 -21.32
CA THR A 82 1.78 -5.96 -20.62
C THR A 82 2.57 -6.48 -19.44
N CYS A 83 1.88 -6.82 -18.35
CA CYS A 83 2.51 -7.41 -17.17
C CYS A 83 3.39 -8.62 -17.53
N HIS A 84 4.63 -8.61 -17.05
CA HIS A 84 5.62 -9.65 -17.39
C HIS A 84 5.19 -11.06 -16.93
N LEU A 85 4.41 -11.14 -15.85
CA LEU A 85 4.04 -12.42 -15.25
C LEU A 85 2.85 -13.08 -15.95
N CYS A 86 1.79 -12.34 -16.24
CA CYS A 86 0.58 -12.90 -16.86
C CYS A 86 0.53 -12.73 -18.37
N ARG A 87 1.20 -11.69 -18.91
CA ARG A 87 1.22 -11.31 -20.33
C ARG A 87 -0.16 -11.07 -20.97
N ASP A 88 -1.16 -10.77 -20.13
CA ASP A 88 -2.57 -10.71 -20.55
C ASP A 88 -3.15 -9.29 -20.45
N ARG A 89 -2.78 -8.53 -19.41
CA ARG A 89 -3.21 -7.14 -19.20
C ARG A 89 -2.04 -6.17 -19.20
N SER A 90 -2.33 -4.90 -19.51
CA SER A 90 -1.35 -3.82 -19.31
C SER A 90 -0.95 -3.73 -17.84
N GLU A 91 0.33 -3.47 -17.59
CA GLU A 91 0.85 -3.26 -16.23
C GLU A 91 0.54 -1.84 -15.76
N ASP A 92 -0.52 -1.72 -14.98
CA ASP A 92 -0.76 -0.59 -14.09
C ASP A 92 -0.49 -1.00 -12.62
N LEU A 93 -0.56 -0.04 -11.69
CA LEU A 93 -0.32 -0.32 -10.26
C LEU A 93 -1.30 -1.37 -9.71
N ILE A 94 -2.57 -1.29 -10.11
CA ILE A 94 -3.61 -2.19 -9.62
C ILE A 94 -3.35 -3.62 -10.09
N HIS A 95 -3.05 -3.79 -11.37
CA HIS A 95 -2.68 -5.08 -11.94
C HIS A 95 -1.37 -5.60 -11.34
N LEU A 96 -0.39 -4.74 -11.08
CA LEU A 96 0.86 -5.15 -10.42
C LEU A 96 0.59 -5.80 -9.05
N ILE A 97 -0.40 -5.29 -8.30
CA ILE A 97 -0.80 -5.80 -6.98
C ILE A 97 -1.74 -7.01 -7.11
N LEU A 98 -2.72 -6.97 -8.02
CA LEU A 98 -3.80 -7.97 -8.12
C LEU A 98 -3.55 -9.07 -9.17
N CYS A 99 -2.41 -9.04 -9.86
CA CYS A 99 -2.06 -10.03 -10.88
C CYS A 99 -2.25 -11.45 -10.34
N ALA A 100 -2.99 -12.29 -11.07
CA ALA A 100 -3.28 -13.66 -10.66
C ALA A 100 -2.00 -14.48 -10.38
N LYS A 101 -0.91 -14.20 -11.08
CA LYS A 101 0.40 -14.87 -10.90
C LYS A 101 1.12 -14.44 -9.61
N ARG A 102 0.73 -13.32 -8.99
CA ARG A 102 1.25 -12.84 -7.70
C ARG A 102 0.31 -13.13 -6.53
N ARG A 103 -0.91 -13.61 -6.82
CA ARG A 103 -2.00 -13.79 -5.85
C ARG A 103 -1.52 -14.46 -4.56
N THR A 104 -0.87 -15.62 -4.64
CA THR A 104 -0.40 -16.35 -3.46
C THR A 104 0.54 -15.52 -2.58
N VAL A 105 1.53 -14.87 -3.18
CA VAL A 105 2.50 -14.02 -2.47
C VAL A 105 1.79 -12.83 -1.82
N MET A 106 0.88 -12.19 -2.55
CA MET A 106 0.14 -11.04 -2.05
C MET A 106 -0.82 -11.40 -0.91
N HIS A 107 -1.48 -12.56 -0.99
CA HIS A 107 -2.29 -13.10 0.11
C HIS A 107 -1.42 -13.36 1.35
N GLN A 108 -0.24 -13.96 1.18
CA GLN A 108 0.69 -14.20 2.29
C GLN A 108 1.16 -12.89 2.94
N ILE A 109 1.50 -11.88 2.13
CA ILE A 109 1.92 -10.56 2.62
C ILE A 109 0.77 -9.91 3.42
N LEU A 110 -0.44 -9.88 2.85
CA LEU A 110 -1.60 -9.27 3.53
C LEU A 110 -1.95 -10.01 4.81
N GLN A 111 -1.94 -11.35 4.80
CA GLN A 111 -2.22 -12.15 5.99
C GLN A 111 -1.18 -11.92 7.09
N THR A 112 0.10 -11.90 6.72
CA THR A 112 1.19 -11.61 7.67
C THR A 112 1.04 -10.22 8.28
N TYR A 113 0.70 -9.22 7.45
CA TYR A 113 0.48 -7.86 7.91
C TYR A 113 -0.77 -7.74 8.80
N GLN A 114 -1.87 -8.40 8.44
CA GLN A 114 -3.10 -8.43 9.24
C GLN A 114 -2.83 -9.01 10.64
N ASN A 115 -2.13 -10.14 10.70
CA ASN A 115 -1.76 -10.77 11.97
C ASN A 115 -0.86 -9.85 12.81
N HIS A 116 0.12 -9.21 12.17
CA HIS A 116 0.99 -8.25 12.85
C HIS A 116 0.21 -7.06 13.41
N LEU A 117 -0.70 -6.49 12.62
CA LEU A 117 -1.55 -5.39 13.04
C LEU A 117 -2.43 -5.79 14.24
N PHE A 118 -3.04 -6.97 14.18
CA PHE A 118 -3.87 -7.48 15.28
C PHE A 118 -3.05 -7.69 16.55
N SER A 119 -1.84 -8.24 16.44
CA SER A 119 -0.92 -8.35 17.57
C SER A 119 -0.60 -6.97 18.17
N LYS A 120 -0.31 -5.97 17.34
CA LYS A 120 0.00 -4.61 17.83
C LYS A 120 -1.18 -3.91 18.48
N LEU A 121 -2.40 -4.13 17.97
CA LEU A 121 -3.61 -3.62 18.59
C LEU A 121 -3.91 -4.28 19.92
N HIS A 122 -3.60 -5.57 20.05
CA HIS A 122 -3.72 -6.27 21.33
C HIS A 122 -2.75 -5.70 22.36
N GLU A 123 -1.47 -5.55 22.01
CA GLU A 123 -0.45 -4.93 22.86
C GLU A 123 -0.86 -3.51 23.29
N ALA A 124 -1.37 -2.70 22.36
CA ALA A 124 -1.83 -1.35 22.66
C ALA A 124 -3.07 -1.32 23.58
N GLY A 125 -4.00 -2.26 23.41
CA GLY A 125 -5.17 -2.41 24.27
C GLY A 125 -4.79 -2.75 25.70
N GLU A 126 -3.86 -3.70 25.88
CA GLU A 126 -3.33 -4.08 27.21
C GLU A 126 -2.65 -2.89 27.90
N LEU A 127 -1.84 -2.11 27.17
CA LEU A 127 -1.18 -0.92 27.71
C LEU A 127 -2.15 0.21 28.08
N ALA A 128 -3.29 0.30 27.40
CA ALA A 128 -4.30 1.33 27.61
C ALA A 128 -5.42 0.90 28.57
N ASP A 129 -5.37 -0.32 29.13
CA ASP A 129 -6.46 -0.93 29.90
C ASP A 129 -7.81 -0.87 29.18
N MET A 130 -7.78 -1.18 27.86
CA MET A 130 -8.94 -1.14 26.98
C MET A 130 -9.10 -2.47 26.23
N ASP A 131 -10.33 -2.97 26.13
CA ASP A 131 -10.64 -4.16 25.33
C ASP A 131 -10.48 -3.86 23.81
N PRO A 132 -9.51 -4.51 23.12
CA PRO A 132 -9.30 -4.29 21.69
C PRO A 132 -10.31 -5.03 20.80
N THR A 133 -11.10 -5.96 21.36
CA THR A 133 -12.01 -6.86 20.61
C THR A 133 -12.98 -6.14 19.67
N PRO A 134 -13.64 -5.03 20.05
CA PRO A 134 -14.56 -4.32 19.15
C PRO A 134 -13.83 -3.77 17.92
N MET A 135 -12.63 -3.24 18.09
CA MET A 135 -11.81 -2.69 17.01
C MET A 135 -11.28 -3.80 16.10
N LEU A 136 -10.79 -4.90 16.69
CA LEU A 136 -10.32 -6.07 15.94
C LEU A 136 -11.44 -6.66 15.07
N ARG A 137 -12.65 -6.80 15.61
CA ARG A 137 -13.82 -7.27 14.85
C ARG A 137 -14.19 -6.34 13.70
N LYS A 138 -14.15 -5.02 13.93
CA LYS A 138 -14.40 -4.03 12.87
C LYS A 138 -13.34 -4.14 11.77
N LEU A 139 -12.06 -4.23 12.16
CA LEU A 139 -10.96 -4.38 11.21
C LEU A 139 -11.07 -5.69 10.44
N SER A 140 -11.29 -6.84 11.07
CA SER A 140 -11.38 -8.14 10.39
C SER A 140 -12.51 -8.19 9.34
N SER A 141 -13.56 -7.37 9.50
CA SER A 141 -14.68 -7.28 8.55
C SER A 141 -14.40 -6.44 7.30
N LEU A 142 -13.27 -5.73 7.22
CA LEU A 142 -12.96 -4.87 6.09
C LEU A 142 -12.70 -5.69 4.82
N SER A 143 -13.25 -5.23 3.69
CA SER A 143 -13.06 -5.88 2.38
C SER A 143 -11.63 -5.80 1.84
N CYS A 144 -10.82 -4.86 2.34
CA CYS A 144 -9.44 -4.66 1.91
C CYS A 144 -8.51 -5.85 2.20
N TRP A 145 -8.91 -6.78 3.08
CA TRP A 145 -8.17 -8.02 3.34
C TRP A 145 -8.28 -9.04 2.20
N THR A 146 -9.25 -8.87 1.31
CA THR A 146 -9.49 -9.80 0.20
C THR A 146 -8.93 -9.27 -1.11
N ILE A 147 -7.99 -10.01 -1.70
CA ILE A 147 -7.52 -9.77 -3.07
C ILE A 147 -8.43 -10.53 -4.03
N SER A 148 -9.37 -9.81 -4.63
CA SER A 148 -10.15 -10.31 -5.77
C SER A 148 -9.48 -9.91 -7.07
N SER A 149 -9.41 -10.84 -8.03
CA SER A 149 -8.93 -10.58 -9.40
C SER A 149 -10.02 -10.03 -10.31
N SER A 150 -11.23 -9.75 -9.79
CA SER A 150 -12.44 -9.51 -10.56
C SER A 150 -12.72 -8.04 -10.89
N ASN A 151 -11.71 -7.22 -11.17
CA ASN A 151 -11.87 -5.84 -11.69
C ASN A 151 -11.03 -5.63 -12.96
#